data_AF-A0A1M3IJ72-F1
#
_entry.id   AF-A0A1M3IJ72-F1
#
_cell.length_a   1.000
_cell.length_b   1.000
_cell.length_c   1.000
_cell.angle_alpha   90.00
_cell.angle_beta   90.00
_cell.angle_gamma   90.00
#
_symmetry.space_group_name_H-M   'P 1'
#
loop_
_entity.id
_entity.type
_entity.pdbx_description
1 polymer ?
#
loop_
_entity_poly.entity_id
_entity_poly.type
_entity_poly.pdbx_seq_one_letter_code
_entity_poly.pdbx_strand_id
1 'polypeptide(L)' 'MQHNQEHLINQGEDLPNPADIELSKPSKSRFLFLLFFFGYFIFAWAGCYNLYEHKYQKNDNITVPDNTLYEPKYK' A
#
# COMPACT_ATOMS: atom_id res chain seq x y z
N MET A 1 -57.06 21.29 -4.68
CA MET A 1 -56.67 20.04 -4.01
C MET A 1 -55.16 19.99 -3.94
N GLN A 2 -54.58 20.60 -2.90
CA GLN A 2 -53.14 20.54 -2.61
C GLN A 2 -52.94 19.47 -1.54
N HIS A 3 -52.26 18.38 -1.90
CA HIS A 3 -51.77 17.41 -0.94
C HIS A 3 -50.52 18.00 -0.28
N ASN A 4 -50.66 18.42 0.98
CA ASN A 4 -49.53 18.79 1.84
C ASN A 4 -49.15 17.53 2.64
N GLN A 5 -48.06 16.87 2.26
CA GLN A 5 -47.46 15.81 3.07
C GLN A 5 -46.54 16.45 4.09
N GLU A 6 -46.97 16.45 5.36
CA GLU A 6 -46.13 16.81 6.48
C GLU A 6 -45.09 15.71 6.70
N HIS A 7 -43.82 16.03 6.42
CA HIS A 7 -42.68 15.17 6.74
C HIS A 7 -42.44 15.25 8.26
N LEU A 8 -43.00 14.30 9.00
CA LEU A 8 -42.73 14.15 10.44
C LEU A 8 -41.27 13.72 10.62
N ILE A 9 -40.44 14.67 11.05
CA ILE A 9 -39.09 14.41 11.53
C ILE A 9 -39.24 13.67 12.86
N ASN A 10 -39.10 12.34 12.83
CA ASN A 10 -38.90 11.57 14.04
C ASN A 10 -37.56 11.99 14.64
N GLN A 11 -37.58 12.93 15.58
CA GLN A 11 -36.47 13.15 16.49
C GLN A 11 -36.48 12.01 17.49
N GLY A 12 -35.81 10.91 17.14
CA GLY A 12 -35.43 9.93 18.15
C GLY A 12 -34.53 10.66 19.15
N GLU A 13 -34.90 10.65 20.42
CA GLU A 13 -33.98 11.12 21.45
C GLU A 13 -32.73 10.22 21.43
N ASP A 14 -31.59 10.80 21.07
CA ASP A 14 -30.30 10.16 21.14
C ASP A 14 -29.91 9.96 22.61
N LEU A 15 -30.34 8.84 23.20
CA LEU A 15 -29.86 8.41 24.51
C LEU A 15 -28.34 8.19 24.40
N PRO A 16 -27.51 8.87 25.20
CA PRO A 16 -26.05 8.77 25.09
C PRO A 16 -25.62 7.36 25.48
N ASN A 17 -25.43 6.51 24.47
CA ASN A 17 -24.92 5.16 24.64
C ASN A 17 -23.39 5.22 24.69
N PRO A 18 -22.75 4.83 25.81
CA PRO A 18 -21.28 4.81 25.90
C PRO A 18 -20.65 3.77 24.95
N ALA A 19 -21.42 2.89 24.33
CA ALA A 19 -20.93 2.02 23.25
C ALA A 19 -20.96 2.68 21.86
N ASP A 20 -21.52 3.90 21.71
CA ASP A 20 -21.67 4.56 20.40
C ASP A 20 -20.45 5.40 19.97
N ILE A 21 -19.43 5.50 20.83
CA ILE A 21 -18.10 6.01 20.49
C ILE A 21 -17.35 5.11 19.49
N GLU A 22 -17.77 3.85 19.33
CA GLU A 22 -17.15 2.88 18.41
C GLU A 22 -17.60 3.05 16.95
N LEU A 23 -18.65 3.84 16.71
CA LEU A 23 -19.20 4.08 15.37
C LEU A 23 -18.65 5.35 14.71
N SER A 24 -17.58 5.95 15.24
CA SER A 24 -16.93 7.06 14.53
C SER A 24 -16.20 6.53 13.27
N LYS A 25 -16.87 6.64 12.11
CA LYS A 25 -16.29 6.44 10.76
C LYS A 25 -14.83 6.94 10.60
N PRO A 26 -14.45 8.13 11.12
CA PRO A 26 -13.06 8.60 11.00
C PRO A 26 -12.03 7.73 11.73
N SER A 27 -12.37 7.07 12.85
CA SER A 27 -11.45 6.22 13.59
C SER A 27 -11.04 4.97 12.79
N LYS A 28 -12.00 4.33 12.11
CA LYS A 28 -11.75 3.15 11.27
C LYS A 28 -10.86 3.46 10.06
N SER A 29 -11.00 4.64 9.46
CA SER A 29 -10.18 5.05 8.31
C SER A 29 -8.69 5.20 8.66
N ARG A 30 -8.38 5.74 9.85
CA ARG A 30 -6.99 5.91 10.32
C ARG A 30 -6.32 4.56 10.57
N PHE A 31 -7.06 3.60 11.13
CA PHE A 31 -6.57 2.24 11.31
C PHE A 31 -6.24 1.56 9.97
N LEU A 32 -7.14 1.64 8.99
CA LEU A 32 -6.91 1.06 7.66
C LEU A 32 -5.73 1.72 6.94
N PHE A 33 -5.55 3.04 7.09
CA PHE A 33 -4.39 3.74 6.55
C PHE A 33 -3.08 3.20 7.14
N LEU A 34 -2.99 3.05 8.47
CA LEU A 34 -1.81 2.53 9.14
C LEU A 34 -1.53 1.07 8.75
N LEU A 35 -2.57 0.23 8.67
CA LEU A 35 -2.45 -1.15 8.23
C LEU A 35 -1.90 -1.24 6.79
N PHE A 36 -2.45 -0.44 5.88
CA PHE A 36 -2.00 -0.38 4.50
C PHE A 36 -0.56 0.12 4.38
N PHE A 37 -0.23 1.23 5.05
CA PHE A 37 1.12 1.79 5.06
C PHE A 37 2.14 0.79 5.61
N PHE A 38 1.82 0.13 6.72
CA PHE A 38 2.69 -0.87 7.32
C PHE A 38 2.87 -2.11 6.43
N GLY A 39 1.78 -2.58 5.81
CA GLY A 39 1.85 -3.67 4.84
C GLY A 39 2.72 -3.32 3.64
N TYR A 40 2.56 -2.10 3.09
CA TYR A 40 3.39 -1.63 1.98
C TYR A 40 4.86 -1.46 2.40
N PHE A 41 5.12 -0.98 3.61
CA PHE A 41 6.46 -0.83 4.15
C PHE A 41 7.18 -2.18 4.27
N ILE A 42 6.51 -3.20 4.84
CA ILE A 42 7.09 -4.56 4.92
C ILE A 42 7.31 -5.13 3.53
N PHE A 43 6.37 -4.96 2.60
CA PHE A 43 6.51 -5.45 1.23
C PHE A 43 7.72 -4.83 0.52
N ALA A 44 7.88 -3.50 0.60
CA ALA A 44 9.02 -2.80 0.03
C ALA A 44 10.33 -3.27 0.67
N TRP A 45 10.36 -3.40 2.00
CA TRP A 45 11.54 -3.91 2.72
C TRP A 45 11.92 -5.32 2.26
N ALA A 46 10.96 -6.25 2.25
CA ALA A 46 11.18 -7.64 1.85
C ALA A 46 11.62 -7.73 0.38
N GLY A 47 11.02 -6.91 -0.50
CA GLY A 47 11.41 -6.80 -1.91
C GLY A 47 12.85 -6.31 -2.09
N CYS A 48 13.25 -5.26 -1.36
CA CYS A 48 14.62 -4.75 -1.40
C CYS A 48 15.63 -5.76 -0.86
N TYR A 49 15.30 -6.47 0.23
CA TYR A 49 16.17 -7.50 0.80
C TYR A 49 16.39 -8.65 -0.18
N ASN A 50 15.31 -9.15 -0.79
CA ASN A 50 15.36 -10.25 -1.76
C ASN A 50 16.21 -9.88 -3.00
N LEU A 51 16.06 -8.64 -3.49
CA LEU A 51 16.87 -8.13 -4.60
C LEU A 51 18.34 -7.98 -4.23
N TYR A 52 18.64 -7.59 -2.99
CA TYR A 52 20.02 -7.49 -2.49
C TYR A 52 20.69 -8.87 -2.37
N GLU A 53 19.95 -9.88 -1.94
CA GLU A 53 20.44 -11.24 -1.81
C GLU A 53 20.74 -11.86 -3.18
N HIS A 54 19.83 -11.69 -4.14
CA HIS A 54 19.99 -12.14 -5.52
C HIS A 54 20.65 -11.11 -6.44
N LYS A 55 21.46 -10.21 -5.88
CA LYS A 55 22.24 -9.29 -6.69
C LYS A 55 23.12 -10.06 -7.66
N TYR A 56 23.32 -9.48 -8.84
CA TYR A 56 24.25 -10.02 -9.83
C TYR A 56 25.65 -10.15 -9.22
N GLN A 57 26.11 -11.38 -9.07
CA GLN A 57 27.49 -11.65 -8.67
C GLN A 57 28.35 -11.56 -9.93
N LYS A 58 29.29 -10.62 -9.95
CA LYS A 58 30.22 -10.51 -11.09
C LYS A 58 31.05 -11.78 -11.12
N ASN A 59 31.00 -12.49 -12.25
CA ASN A 59 31.83 -13.65 -12.45
C ASN A 59 33.17 -13.16 -13.04
N ASP A 60 34.24 -13.18 -12.25
CA ASP A 60 35.56 -12.68 -12.68
C ASP A 60 36.26 -13.64 -13.66
N ASN A 61 35.79 -14.89 -13.76
CA ASN A 61 36.42 -15.95 -14.53
C ASN A 61 35.57 -16.37 -15.73
N ILE A 62 35.02 -15.40 -16.47
CA ILE A 62 34.42 -15.64 -17.78
C ILE A 62 35.34 -15.12 -18.86
N THR A 63 35.74 -16.01 -19.77
CA THR A 63 36.45 -15.65 -21.01
C THR A 63 35.49 -14.86 -21.89
N VAL A 64 35.52 -13.54 -21.76
CA VAL A 64 34.72 -12.62 -22.59
C VAL A 64 35.25 -12.70 -24.02
N PRO A 65 34.42 -13.00 -25.03
CA PRO A 65 34.87 -13.08 -26.41
C PRO A 65 35.34 -11.70 -26.92
N ASP A 66 36.43 -11.69 -27.71
CA ASP A 66 37.14 -10.47 -28.12
C ASP A 66 36.29 -9.44 -28.88
N ASN A 67 35.19 -9.88 -29.49
CA ASN A 67 34.25 -9.02 -30.22
C ASN A 67 33.25 -8.27 -29.32
N THR A 68 33.16 -8.65 -28.03
CA THR A 68 32.29 -7.99 -27.03
C THR A 68 33.05 -6.99 -26.17
N LEU A 69 34.37 -6.91 -26.31
CA LEU A 69 35.15 -5.85 -25.68
C LEU A 69 34.79 -4.50 -26.30
N TYR A 70 34.83 -3.48 -25.44
CA TYR A 70 34.61 -2.09 -25.85
C TYR A 70 35.58 -1.65 -26.96
N GLU A 71 36.79 -2.21 -26.94
CA GLU A 71 37.77 -2.11 -28.02
C GLU A 71 37.83 -3.46 -28.76
N PRO A 72 37.17 -3.59 -29.93
CA PRO A 72 37.15 -4.85 -30.67
C PRO A 72 38.51 -5.12 -31.33
N LYS A 73 38.99 -6.36 -31.23
CA LYS A 73 40.15 -6.86 -32.00
C LYS A 73 39.66 -7.59 -33.25
N TYR A 74 40.06 -7.10 -34.42
CA TYR A 74 39.80 -7.75 -35.71
C TYR A 74 40.98 -8.64 -36.11
N LYS A 75 40.70 -9.71 -36.86
CA LYS A 75 41.73 -10.60 -37.45
C LYS A 75 42.32 -9.99 -38.72
#